data_AF-F2RH00-F1
#
_entry.id   AF-F2RH00-F1
#
_cell.length_a   1.000
_cell.length_b   1.000
_cell.length_c   1.000
_cell.angle_alpha   90.00
_cell.angle_beta   90.00
_cell.angle_gamma   90.00
#
_symmetry.space_group_name_H-M   'P 1'
#
loop_
_entity.id
_entity.type
_entity.pdbx_description
1 polymer ?
#
loop_
_entity_poly.entity_id
_entity_poly.type
_entity_poly.pdbx_seq_one_letter_code
_entity_poly.pdbx_strand_id
1 'polypeptide(L)'
;MDPARHFFDRASAPQVVRSLGPARRVPSRPDIPAADPAMSAWSWGEGQPWADAMSQALAEHYGRWSVGWRWAHDEGDFDGGPVGNWCCPSDSITTPQETIGRVVAALCEWREWLESLAGWFDAYPLDLTEVKDQRILWERAARNLILQVTDRTGCGSAWHGHCRQVLTWFLSRWGVAPDLAQDLVDEAIGGRFASWTGPDPELVEDVAERLALSVQPGDGARPARPTLDHLERWLTVRESIAWQEVPEDGRGEPVVPARDGAAEDIRAFDGALDPARAQGLLTALEMVRADAKRGSCLDFELLQRWQHQVLGTQQPPTFRSLPAFAKGGRERYGIGPDTRARLDACLAESTRTAERPLPLTARAARASLDVCFFHPFDDGNARSAFLALVFVLAREGVALDGVSLLRRVTFQADEPQDALTLTRYIDIHLAETRRNTASLGS
;
A
#
# COMPACT_ATOMS: atom_id res chain seq x y z
N MET A 1 14.60 9.15 -1.40
CA MET A 1 14.15 9.23 0.02
C MET A 1 15.22 9.95 0.81
N ASP A 2 14.87 10.88 1.71
CA ASP A 2 15.83 11.68 2.48
C ASP A 2 15.75 11.27 3.97
N PRO A 3 16.71 10.49 4.51
CA PRO A 3 16.66 10.01 5.88
C PRO A 3 16.76 11.14 6.92
N ALA A 4 17.34 12.30 6.58
CA ALA A 4 17.47 13.43 7.49
C ALA A 4 16.11 14.05 7.89
N ARG A 5 15.07 13.84 7.06
CA ARG A 5 13.71 14.29 7.33
C ARG A 5 12.95 13.42 8.33
N HIS A 6 13.53 12.29 8.74
CA HIS A 6 12.90 11.31 9.60
C HIS A 6 13.82 11.03 10.79
N PHE A 7 13.42 11.51 11.97
CA PHE A 7 14.14 11.22 13.21
C PHE A 7 14.15 9.70 13.47
N PHE A 8 15.32 9.17 13.78
CA PHE A 8 15.51 7.78 14.15
C PHE A 8 16.68 7.65 15.11
N ASP A 9 16.44 7.04 16.26
CA ASP A 9 17.47 6.72 17.24
C ASP A 9 17.67 5.20 17.29
N ARG A 10 18.86 4.75 16.89
CA ARG A 10 19.23 3.33 16.87
C ARG A 10 19.19 2.69 18.25
N ALA A 11 19.46 3.46 19.32
CA ALA A 11 19.50 2.93 20.68
C ALA A 11 18.10 2.59 21.21
N SER A 12 17.08 3.38 20.84
CA SER A 12 15.69 3.13 21.22
C SER A 12 14.94 2.15 20.30
N ALA A 13 15.46 1.86 19.11
CA ALA A 13 14.83 0.93 18.15
C ALA A 13 14.42 -0.43 18.76
N PRO A 14 15.24 -1.13 19.57
CA PRO A 14 14.82 -2.38 20.22
C PRO A 14 13.62 -2.24 21.14
N GLN A 15 13.50 -1.12 21.86
CA GLN A 15 12.37 -0.87 22.76
C GLN A 15 11.11 -0.54 21.96
N VAL A 16 11.23 0.28 20.92
CA VAL A 16 10.11 0.66 20.07
C VAL A 16 9.55 -0.55 19.35
N VAL A 17 10.39 -1.34 18.66
CA VAL A 17 9.92 -2.51 17.89
C VAL A 17 9.21 -3.50 18.80
N ARG A 18 9.70 -3.75 20.02
CA ARG A 18 9.00 -4.60 21.01
C ARG A 18 7.67 -4.04 21.48
N SER A 19 7.48 -2.73 21.41
CA SER A 19 6.23 -2.08 21.82
C SER A 19 5.13 -2.18 20.76
N LEU A 20 5.50 -2.37 19.48
CA LEU A 20 4.59 -2.55 18.36
C LEU A 20 3.73 -3.82 18.52
N GLY A 21 2.47 -3.76 18.11
CA GLY A 21 1.54 -4.88 18.29
C GLY A 21 1.98 -6.20 17.64
N PRO A 22 2.50 -6.22 16.40
CA PRO A 22 2.99 -7.45 15.79
C PRO A 22 4.09 -8.14 16.60
N ALA A 23 4.90 -7.39 17.37
CA ALA A 23 5.94 -7.97 18.19
C ALA A 23 5.43 -8.86 19.34
N ARG A 24 4.15 -8.69 19.74
CA ARG A 24 3.51 -9.51 20.77
C ARG A 24 2.91 -10.80 20.20
N ARG A 25 2.91 -10.96 18.88
CA ARG A 25 2.20 -12.02 18.14
C ARG A 25 3.09 -12.64 17.06
N VAL A 26 4.38 -12.82 17.37
CA VAL A 26 5.29 -13.53 16.46
C VAL A 26 4.77 -14.96 16.24
N PRO A 27 4.50 -15.38 15.00
CA PRO A 27 3.96 -16.71 14.72
C PRO A 27 4.99 -17.79 15.05
N SER A 28 4.50 -18.97 15.43
CA SER A 28 5.37 -20.11 15.74
C SER A 28 5.71 -20.85 14.46
N ARG A 29 6.99 -20.82 14.06
CA ARG A 29 7.46 -21.58 12.91
C ARG A 29 7.30 -23.09 13.14
N PRO A 30 6.72 -23.85 12.19
CA PRO A 30 6.60 -25.29 12.32
C PRO A 30 7.98 -25.96 12.28
N ASP A 31 8.16 -26.99 13.10
CA ASP A 31 9.40 -27.79 13.13
C ASP A 31 9.36 -28.86 12.03
N ILE A 32 9.46 -28.39 10.78
CA ILE A 32 9.46 -29.22 9.57
C ILE A 32 10.58 -28.78 8.61
N PRO A 33 11.06 -29.67 7.73
CA PRO A 33 12.06 -29.32 6.73
C PRO A 33 11.60 -28.18 5.82
N ALA A 34 12.54 -27.33 5.37
CA ALA A 34 12.22 -26.19 4.50
C ALA A 34 11.62 -26.60 3.15
N ALA A 35 11.98 -27.78 2.64
CA ALA A 35 11.45 -28.33 1.39
C ALA A 35 10.02 -28.92 1.52
N ASP A 36 9.48 -29.01 2.75
CA ASP A 36 8.13 -29.49 2.95
C ASP A 36 7.11 -28.44 2.48
N PRO A 37 6.12 -28.79 1.62
CA PRO A 37 5.08 -27.87 1.17
C PRO A 37 4.33 -27.16 2.31
N ALA A 38 4.23 -27.79 3.49
CA ALA A 38 3.62 -27.17 4.66
C ALA A 38 4.43 -25.98 5.20
N MET A 39 5.75 -25.93 5.00
CA MET A 39 6.58 -24.77 5.35
C MET A 39 6.23 -23.58 4.45
N SER A 40 6.10 -23.82 3.14
CA SER A 40 5.67 -22.79 2.21
C SER A 40 4.26 -22.30 2.55
N ALA A 41 3.31 -23.21 2.78
CA ALA A 41 1.95 -22.85 3.16
C ALA A 41 1.90 -21.99 4.43
N TRP A 42 2.69 -22.34 5.46
CA TRP A 42 2.82 -21.55 6.68
C TRP A 42 3.47 -20.18 6.42
N SER A 43 4.54 -20.14 5.62
CA SER A 43 5.23 -18.89 5.27
C SER A 43 4.28 -17.91 4.58
N TRP A 44 3.46 -18.37 3.62
CA TRP A 44 2.47 -17.54 2.92
C TRP A 44 1.25 -17.20 3.80
N GLY A 45 0.80 -18.14 4.65
CA GLY A 45 -0.44 -18.01 5.41
C GLY A 45 -0.31 -17.29 6.76
N GLU A 46 0.85 -17.36 7.41
CA GLU A 46 1.09 -16.78 8.74
C GLU A 46 2.32 -15.88 8.76
N GLY A 47 3.43 -16.36 8.20
CA GLY A 47 4.71 -15.65 8.21
C GLY A 47 4.65 -14.30 7.53
N GLN A 48 4.28 -14.27 6.24
CA GLN A 48 4.19 -13.05 5.45
C GLN A 48 3.15 -12.07 5.97
N PRO A 49 1.90 -12.46 6.33
CA PRO A 49 0.94 -11.53 6.93
C PRO A 49 1.45 -10.86 8.21
N TRP A 50 2.14 -11.60 9.09
CA TRP A 50 2.78 -11.01 10.27
C TRP A 50 3.87 -10.00 9.88
N ALA A 51 4.66 -10.35 8.88
CA ALA A 51 5.79 -9.56 8.43
C ALA A 51 5.30 -8.24 7.77
N ASP A 52 4.22 -8.29 6.97
CA ASP A 52 3.55 -7.12 6.41
C ASP A 52 2.91 -6.24 7.50
N ALA A 53 2.32 -6.85 8.53
CA ALA A 53 1.81 -6.13 9.68
C ALA A 53 2.94 -5.40 10.43
N MET A 54 4.12 -6.02 10.55
CA MET A 54 5.31 -5.36 11.12
C MET A 54 5.77 -4.17 10.27
N SER A 55 5.81 -4.30 8.93
CA SER A 55 6.12 -3.18 8.03
C SER A 55 5.15 -2.01 8.20
N GLN A 56 3.86 -2.29 8.30
CA GLN A 56 2.84 -1.27 8.52
C GLN A 56 3.07 -0.57 9.87
N ALA A 57 3.27 -1.32 10.95
CA ALA A 57 3.52 -0.75 12.28
C ALA A 57 4.80 0.11 12.33
N LEU A 58 5.86 -0.33 11.65
CA LEU A 58 7.09 0.44 11.49
C LEU A 58 6.88 1.71 10.67
N ALA A 59 6.06 1.67 9.62
CA ALA A 59 5.76 2.83 8.78
C ALA A 59 4.86 3.84 9.52
N GLU A 60 3.91 3.37 10.33
CA GLU A 60 3.08 4.20 11.20
C GLU A 60 3.93 4.93 12.26
N HIS A 61 4.94 4.26 12.82
CA HIS A 61 5.78 4.85 13.87
C HIS A 61 6.93 5.72 13.33
N TYR A 62 7.75 5.19 12.42
CA TYR A 62 8.96 5.87 11.92
C TYR A 62 8.75 6.63 10.61
N GLY A 63 7.59 6.46 9.97
CA GLY A 63 7.32 6.99 8.64
C GLY A 63 7.75 6.02 7.54
N ARG A 64 7.35 6.37 6.30
CA ARG A 64 7.45 5.49 5.12
C ARG A 64 8.86 5.01 4.79
N TRP A 65 9.92 5.68 5.24
CA TRP A 65 11.28 5.21 4.97
C TRP A 65 11.53 3.80 5.51
N SER A 66 10.85 3.40 6.59
CA SER A 66 11.10 2.11 7.24
C SER A 66 10.66 0.89 6.43
N VAL A 67 9.81 1.05 5.40
CA VAL A 67 9.25 -0.08 4.62
C VAL A 67 10.30 -0.93 3.90
N GLY A 68 11.49 -0.38 3.64
CA GLY A 68 12.60 -1.12 3.01
C GLY A 68 13.36 -2.05 3.96
N TRP A 69 13.00 -2.12 5.25
CA TRP A 69 13.68 -2.98 6.24
C TRP A 69 13.73 -4.46 5.86
N ARG A 70 12.86 -4.90 4.95
CA ARG A 70 12.73 -6.29 4.51
C ARG A 70 13.16 -6.51 3.06
N TRP A 71 13.79 -5.53 2.41
CA TRP A 71 14.34 -5.69 1.07
C TRP A 71 15.61 -6.53 1.17
N ALA A 72 15.40 -7.83 1.23
CA ALA A 72 16.43 -8.83 1.53
C ALA A 72 17.38 -9.03 0.35
N HIS A 73 18.58 -9.53 0.63
CA HIS A 73 19.46 -10.04 -0.41
C HIS A 73 18.85 -11.20 -1.17
N ASP A 74 19.25 -11.33 -2.44
CA ASP A 74 18.92 -12.47 -3.30
C ASP A 74 17.40 -12.74 -3.33
N GLU A 75 17.00 -14.01 -3.47
CA GLU A 75 15.61 -14.48 -3.51
C GLU A 75 14.85 -14.36 -2.17
N GLY A 76 15.32 -13.50 -1.26
CA GLY A 76 14.63 -13.17 -0.02
C GLY A 76 13.37 -12.32 -0.24
N ASP A 77 12.79 -11.86 0.86
CA ASP A 77 11.62 -10.99 0.86
C ASP A 77 11.89 -9.72 0.02
N PHE A 78 10.99 -9.42 -0.93
CA PHE A 78 11.10 -8.33 -1.90
C PHE A 78 12.34 -8.30 -2.83
N ASP A 79 13.14 -9.38 -2.89
CA ASP A 79 14.22 -9.72 -3.83
C ASP A 79 15.27 -8.63 -4.17
N GLY A 80 16.57 -8.97 -4.10
CA GLY A 80 17.66 -8.15 -4.62
C GLY A 80 17.94 -6.85 -3.88
N GLY A 81 17.44 -6.74 -2.67
CA GLY A 81 17.64 -5.60 -1.79
C GLY A 81 18.96 -5.64 -1.02
N PRO A 82 19.25 -4.58 -0.24
CA PRO A 82 20.53 -4.41 0.45
C PRO A 82 20.51 -4.91 1.91
N VAL A 83 19.46 -5.57 2.39
CA VAL A 83 19.32 -5.97 3.79
C VAL A 83 19.73 -7.44 3.95
N GLY A 84 20.74 -7.71 4.78
CA GLY A 84 21.20 -9.07 5.09
C GLY A 84 20.64 -9.65 6.39
N ASN A 85 20.16 -8.83 7.32
CA ASN A 85 19.60 -9.31 8.60
C ASN A 85 18.19 -9.89 8.49
N TRP A 86 17.58 -9.83 7.30
CA TRP A 86 16.29 -10.43 6.98
C TRP A 86 16.41 -11.17 5.65
N CYS A 87 15.95 -12.43 5.59
CA CYS A 87 15.85 -13.21 4.35
C CYS A 87 14.37 -13.27 3.95
N CYS A 88 13.65 -14.31 4.34
CA CYS A 88 12.22 -14.48 4.13
C CYS A 88 11.53 -14.93 5.42
N PRO A 89 10.17 -14.96 5.49
CA PRO A 89 9.47 -15.39 6.70
C PRO A 89 9.85 -16.79 7.17
N SER A 90 10.06 -17.76 6.27
CA SER A 90 10.44 -19.13 6.62
C SER A 90 11.80 -19.27 7.30
N ASP A 91 12.75 -18.38 7.01
CA ASP A 91 14.12 -18.47 7.53
C ASP A 91 14.42 -17.42 8.61
N SER A 92 13.59 -16.39 8.72
CA SER A 92 13.80 -15.25 9.62
C SER A 92 12.90 -15.29 10.85
N ILE A 93 11.77 -15.98 10.80
CA ILE A 93 10.89 -16.15 11.95
C ILE A 93 11.29 -17.44 12.68
N THR A 94 11.81 -17.30 13.89
CA THR A 94 12.21 -18.41 14.75
C THR A 94 11.50 -18.30 16.11
N THR A 95 12.22 -17.92 17.16
CA THR A 95 11.64 -17.54 18.45
C THR A 95 11.21 -16.07 18.42
N PRO A 96 10.24 -15.64 19.25
CA PRO A 96 9.86 -14.23 19.32
C PRO A 96 11.05 -13.29 19.56
N GLN A 97 11.96 -13.66 20.45
CA GLN A 97 13.12 -12.83 20.81
C GLN A 97 14.10 -12.68 19.64
N GLU A 98 14.44 -13.78 18.97
CA GLU A 98 15.35 -13.76 17.81
C GLU A 98 14.71 -13.05 16.62
N THR A 99 13.44 -13.32 16.35
CA THR A 99 12.69 -12.69 15.24
C THR A 99 12.68 -11.17 15.41
N ILE A 100 12.36 -10.67 16.62
CA ILE A 100 12.38 -9.23 16.90
C ILE A 100 13.80 -8.67 16.87
N GLY A 101 14.80 -9.43 17.30
CA GLY A 101 16.21 -9.07 17.12
C GLY A 101 16.56 -8.85 15.64
N ARG A 102 16.12 -9.74 14.75
CA ARG A 102 16.32 -9.62 13.30
C ARG A 102 15.60 -8.41 12.70
N VAL A 103 14.35 -8.15 13.09
CA VAL A 103 13.61 -6.95 12.64
C VAL A 103 14.37 -5.67 13.00
N VAL A 104 14.88 -5.57 14.23
CA VAL A 104 15.64 -4.40 14.69
C VAL A 104 16.94 -4.25 13.91
N ALA A 105 17.70 -5.35 13.75
CA ALA A 105 18.95 -5.33 13.00
C ALA A 105 18.73 -4.93 11.54
N ALA A 106 17.71 -5.49 10.89
CA ALA A 106 17.32 -5.20 9.51
C ALA A 106 16.84 -3.75 9.32
N LEU A 107 16.08 -3.20 10.27
CA LEU A 107 15.67 -1.78 10.25
C LEU A 107 16.88 -0.84 10.39
N CYS A 108 17.80 -1.12 11.31
CA CYS A 108 19.01 -0.34 11.50
C CYS A 108 19.93 -0.42 10.28
N GLU A 109 20.10 -1.61 9.71
CA GLU A 109 20.87 -1.85 8.49
C GLU A 109 20.30 -1.09 7.29
N TRP A 110 18.97 -1.13 7.12
CA TRP A 110 18.30 -0.35 6.10
C TRP A 110 18.49 1.16 6.30
N ARG A 111 18.43 1.63 7.56
CA ARG A 111 18.70 3.03 7.89
C ARG A 111 20.13 3.43 7.52
N GLU A 112 21.11 2.62 7.90
CA GLU A 112 22.53 2.81 7.58
C GLU A 112 22.76 2.94 6.09
N TRP A 113 22.12 2.07 5.31
CA TRP A 113 22.17 2.12 3.86
C TRP A 113 21.60 3.43 3.30
N LEU A 114 20.43 3.88 3.77
CA LEU A 114 19.85 5.15 3.34
C LEU A 114 20.72 6.36 3.69
N GLU A 115 21.34 6.36 4.88
CA GLU A 115 22.25 7.44 5.32
C GLU A 115 23.54 7.44 4.49
N SER A 116 24.08 6.27 4.15
CA SER A 116 25.21 6.14 3.24
C SER A 116 24.88 6.69 1.85
N LEU A 117 23.72 6.32 1.29
CA LEU A 117 23.27 6.84 -0.01
C LEU A 117 23.08 8.36 0.01
N ALA A 118 22.52 8.91 1.08
CA ALA A 118 22.38 10.37 1.23
C ALA A 118 23.75 11.06 1.21
N GLY A 119 24.75 10.50 1.92
CA GLY A 119 26.12 11.00 1.88
C GLY A 119 26.74 10.92 0.48
N TRP A 120 26.50 9.82 -0.26
CA TRP A 120 26.92 9.70 -1.65
C TRP A 120 26.24 10.71 -2.57
N PHE A 121 24.95 10.97 -2.38
CA PHE A 121 24.24 11.98 -3.17
C PHE A 121 24.83 13.35 -2.92
N ASP A 122 25.01 13.75 -1.67
CA ASP A 122 25.54 15.06 -1.30
C ASP A 122 27.03 15.24 -1.67
N ALA A 123 27.79 14.15 -1.86
CA ALA A 123 29.15 14.19 -2.39
C ALA A 123 29.23 14.57 -3.89
N TYR A 124 28.10 14.46 -4.60
CA TYR A 124 27.93 14.89 -5.99
C TYR A 124 26.82 15.94 -6.05
N PRO A 125 27.07 17.19 -5.62
CA PRO A 125 26.12 18.26 -5.82
C PRO A 125 26.00 18.57 -7.30
N LEU A 126 24.79 18.41 -7.84
CA LEU A 126 24.55 18.58 -9.27
C LEU A 126 23.50 19.65 -9.50
N ASP A 127 23.75 20.47 -10.52
CA ASP A 127 22.81 21.47 -11.00
C ASP A 127 22.28 21.02 -12.37
N LEU A 128 20.97 20.80 -12.44
CA LEU A 128 20.31 20.39 -13.67
C LEU A 128 20.44 21.46 -14.76
N THR A 129 20.49 22.74 -14.40
CA THR A 129 20.66 23.84 -15.36
C THR A 129 22.03 23.85 -16.01
N GLU A 130 23.04 23.29 -15.34
CA GLU A 130 24.43 23.17 -15.80
C GLU A 130 24.79 21.74 -16.23
N VAL A 131 23.82 20.84 -16.45
CA VAL A 131 24.08 19.42 -16.75
C VAL A 131 25.07 19.21 -17.90
N LYS A 132 25.05 20.08 -18.91
CA LYS A 132 25.98 20.01 -20.06
C LYS A 132 27.43 20.23 -19.64
N ASP A 133 27.67 21.18 -18.74
CA ASP A 133 29.00 21.54 -18.25
C ASP A 133 29.45 20.59 -17.12
N GLN A 134 28.49 20.00 -16.40
CA GLN A 134 28.72 19.06 -15.31
C GLN A 134 28.66 17.59 -15.74
N ARG A 135 28.60 17.28 -17.04
CA ARG A 135 28.33 15.91 -17.55
C ARG A 135 29.24 14.83 -16.94
N ILE A 136 30.54 15.11 -16.80
CA ILE A 136 31.50 14.18 -16.19
C ILE A 136 31.17 13.89 -14.72
N LEU A 137 30.60 14.86 -13.99
CA LEU A 137 30.16 14.66 -12.60
C LEU A 137 28.90 13.80 -12.52
N TRP A 138 27.93 14.01 -13.43
CA TRP A 138 26.73 13.17 -13.53
C TRP A 138 27.08 11.71 -13.81
N GLU A 139 27.96 11.47 -14.78
CA GLU A 139 28.45 10.15 -15.14
C GLU A 139 29.19 9.48 -13.96
N ARG A 140 30.15 10.17 -13.35
CA ARG A 140 30.90 9.65 -12.19
C ARG A 140 29.99 9.32 -11.01
N ALA A 141 28.98 10.14 -10.76
CA ALA A 141 28.02 9.89 -9.68
C ALA A 141 27.18 8.65 -9.97
N ALA A 142 26.62 8.52 -11.17
CA ALA A 142 25.84 7.35 -11.59
C ALA A 142 26.67 6.06 -11.50
N ARG A 143 27.88 6.07 -12.06
CA ARG A 143 28.86 4.97 -11.98
C ARG A 143 29.12 4.55 -10.54
N ASN A 144 29.46 5.50 -9.67
CA ASN A 144 29.79 5.17 -8.28
C ASN A 144 28.59 4.62 -7.52
N LEU A 145 27.38 5.13 -7.77
CA LEU A 145 26.16 4.58 -7.20
C LEU A 145 25.88 3.15 -7.67
N ILE A 146 26.09 2.85 -8.96
CA ILE A 146 25.97 1.48 -9.48
C ILE A 146 26.94 0.54 -8.75
N LEU A 147 28.20 0.96 -8.56
CA LEU A 147 29.21 0.18 -7.86
C LEU A 147 28.87 -0.02 -6.36
N GLN A 148 28.32 1.00 -5.70
CA GLN A 148 27.87 0.88 -4.31
C GLN A 148 26.71 -0.10 -4.18
N VAL A 149 25.76 -0.09 -5.11
CA VAL A 149 24.65 -1.06 -5.10
C VAL A 149 25.16 -2.47 -5.38
N THR A 150 26.06 -2.62 -6.35
CA THR A 150 26.73 -3.88 -6.70
C THR A 150 27.40 -4.50 -5.48
N ASP A 151 28.28 -3.74 -4.82
CA ASP A 151 28.99 -4.17 -3.61
C ASP A 151 28.02 -4.52 -2.48
N ARG A 152 27.02 -3.66 -2.27
CA ARG A 152 26.08 -3.85 -1.16
C ARG A 152 25.19 -5.07 -1.33
N THR A 153 24.73 -5.35 -2.54
CA THR A 153 23.76 -6.42 -2.85
C THR A 153 24.42 -7.73 -3.24
N GLY A 154 25.74 -7.75 -3.44
CA GLY A 154 26.46 -8.93 -3.92
C GLY A 154 26.09 -9.37 -5.34
N CYS A 155 25.37 -8.52 -6.09
CA CYS A 155 24.82 -8.84 -7.42
C CYS A 155 23.92 -10.09 -7.45
N GLY A 156 23.15 -10.27 -6.38
CA GLY A 156 22.18 -11.34 -6.20
C GLY A 156 21.07 -11.45 -7.24
N SER A 157 20.03 -12.21 -6.94
CA SER A 157 18.78 -12.06 -7.69
C SER A 157 18.27 -10.61 -7.64
N ALA A 158 17.64 -10.15 -8.73
CA ALA A 158 16.98 -8.85 -8.89
C ALA A 158 17.74 -7.57 -8.45
N TRP A 159 19.05 -7.62 -8.18
CA TRP A 159 19.83 -6.49 -7.65
C TRP A 159 19.73 -5.22 -8.50
N HIS A 160 19.60 -5.40 -9.81
CA HIS A 160 19.44 -4.33 -10.78
C HIS A 160 18.12 -3.57 -10.60
N GLY A 161 17.08 -4.19 -10.02
CA GLY A 161 15.86 -3.52 -9.58
C GLY A 161 16.14 -2.48 -8.49
N HIS A 162 16.91 -2.85 -7.47
CA HIS A 162 17.35 -1.91 -6.43
C HIS A 162 18.29 -0.83 -6.99
N CYS A 163 19.17 -1.19 -7.94
CA CYS A 163 20.02 -0.23 -8.64
C CYS A 163 19.20 0.85 -9.36
N ARG A 164 18.18 0.44 -10.12
CA ARG A 164 17.23 1.37 -10.76
C ARG A 164 16.56 2.30 -9.75
N GLN A 165 16.14 1.74 -8.62
CA GLN A 165 15.50 2.51 -7.56
C GLN A 165 16.42 3.59 -6.98
N VAL A 166 17.69 3.27 -6.72
CA VAL A 166 18.70 4.19 -6.19
C VAL A 166 19.02 5.31 -7.19
N LEU A 167 19.23 4.97 -8.46
CA LEU A 167 19.48 5.98 -9.50
C LEU A 167 18.28 6.92 -9.70
N THR A 168 17.05 6.38 -9.63
CA THR A 168 15.83 7.20 -9.67
C THR A 168 15.77 8.18 -8.49
N TRP A 169 16.12 7.73 -7.27
CA TRP A 169 16.19 8.60 -6.10
C TRP A 169 17.27 9.68 -6.23
N PHE A 170 18.42 9.34 -6.80
CA PHE A 170 19.51 10.26 -7.05
C PHE A 170 19.10 11.38 -8.02
N LEU A 171 18.54 11.03 -9.19
CA LEU A 171 18.05 12.02 -10.15
C LEU A 171 16.95 12.91 -9.53
N SER A 172 16.02 12.30 -8.78
CA SER A 172 14.96 13.03 -8.08
C SER A 172 15.50 14.00 -7.04
N ARG A 173 16.59 13.64 -6.34
CA ARG A 173 17.26 14.51 -5.35
C ARG A 173 17.79 15.79 -6.00
N TRP A 174 18.27 15.69 -7.24
CA TRP A 174 18.83 16.81 -8.02
C TRP A 174 17.83 17.46 -8.98
N GLY A 175 16.53 17.26 -8.73
CA GLY A 175 15.47 18.04 -9.35
C GLY A 175 14.90 17.48 -10.66
N VAL A 176 15.35 16.32 -11.12
CA VAL A 176 14.69 15.61 -12.24
C VAL A 176 13.32 15.12 -11.78
N ALA A 177 12.29 15.28 -12.61
CA ALA A 177 10.95 14.81 -12.27
C ALA A 177 10.94 13.28 -12.00
N PRO A 178 10.28 12.76 -10.94
CA PRO A 178 10.39 11.35 -10.56
C PRO A 178 10.01 10.33 -11.65
N ASP A 179 8.92 10.57 -12.39
CA ASP A 179 8.48 9.67 -13.46
C ASP A 179 9.49 9.66 -14.61
N LEU A 180 10.00 10.84 -14.98
CA LEU A 180 11.04 10.97 -16.00
C LEU A 180 12.36 10.35 -15.54
N ALA A 181 12.75 10.53 -14.28
CA ALA A 181 13.93 9.90 -13.70
C ALA A 181 13.85 8.38 -13.81
N GLN A 182 12.66 7.80 -13.58
CA GLN A 182 12.44 6.37 -13.76
C GLN A 182 12.60 5.97 -15.24
N ASP A 183 11.95 6.68 -16.16
CA ASP A 183 12.05 6.39 -17.61
C ASP A 183 13.49 6.46 -18.12
N LEU A 184 14.24 7.49 -17.72
CA LEU A 184 15.65 7.68 -18.09
C LEU A 184 16.53 6.53 -17.58
N VAL A 185 16.28 6.08 -16.35
CA VAL A 185 17.02 4.98 -15.73
C VAL A 185 16.65 3.64 -16.37
N ASP A 186 15.36 3.41 -16.66
CA ASP A 186 14.89 2.21 -17.35
C ASP A 186 15.46 2.13 -18.77
N GLU A 187 15.58 3.25 -19.49
CA GLU A 187 16.22 3.30 -20.81
C GLU A 187 17.75 3.05 -20.72
N ALA A 188 18.41 3.68 -19.75
CA ALA A 188 19.85 3.55 -19.55
C ALA A 188 20.27 2.13 -19.11
N ILE A 189 19.48 1.47 -18.26
CA ILE A 189 19.74 0.09 -17.84
C ILE A 189 19.20 -0.91 -18.85
N GLY A 190 18.00 -0.74 -19.39
CA GLY A 190 17.47 -1.46 -20.55
C GLY A 190 17.62 -2.99 -20.52
N GLY A 191 17.53 -3.61 -19.34
CA GLY A 191 17.75 -5.06 -19.17
C GLY A 191 19.20 -5.54 -19.35
N ARG A 192 20.17 -4.62 -19.40
CA ARG A 192 21.61 -4.92 -19.60
C ARG A 192 22.25 -5.58 -18.37
N PHE A 193 21.72 -5.33 -17.18
CA PHE A 193 22.16 -6.00 -15.96
C PHE A 193 21.39 -7.30 -15.76
N ALA A 194 22.10 -8.33 -15.30
CA ALA A 194 21.55 -9.66 -15.06
C ALA A 194 21.61 -10.02 -13.57
N SER A 195 20.68 -10.85 -13.12
CA SER A 195 20.72 -11.48 -11.80
C SER A 195 21.96 -12.38 -11.65
N TRP A 196 22.43 -12.54 -10.42
CA TRP A 196 23.54 -13.44 -10.04
C TRP A 196 24.91 -13.13 -10.68
N THR A 197 25.02 -12.02 -11.40
CA THR A 197 26.22 -11.64 -12.14
C THR A 197 26.46 -10.15 -11.97
N GLY A 198 27.66 -9.79 -11.49
CA GLY A 198 28.10 -8.41 -11.46
C GLY A 198 28.34 -7.87 -12.88
N PRO A 199 28.01 -6.59 -13.14
CA PRO A 199 28.24 -6.00 -14.45
C PRO A 199 29.74 -5.85 -14.73
N ASP A 200 30.13 -6.00 -15.99
CA ASP A 200 31.48 -5.64 -16.42
C ASP A 200 31.71 -4.13 -16.20
N PRO A 201 32.91 -3.68 -15.77
CA PRO A 201 33.24 -2.27 -15.65
C PRO A 201 32.88 -1.45 -16.90
N GLU A 202 33.13 -1.95 -18.11
CA GLU A 202 32.80 -1.24 -19.36
C GLU A 202 31.29 -1.01 -19.50
N LEU A 203 30.48 -1.98 -19.05
CA LEU A 203 29.03 -1.85 -19.06
C LEU A 203 28.55 -0.83 -18.02
N VAL A 204 29.19 -0.75 -16.86
CA VAL A 204 28.88 0.27 -15.85
C VAL A 204 29.15 1.68 -16.40
N GLU A 205 30.29 1.87 -17.08
CA GLU A 205 30.62 3.14 -17.71
C GLU A 205 29.62 3.50 -18.83
N ASP A 206 29.26 2.55 -19.71
CA ASP A 206 28.25 2.76 -20.77
C ASP A 206 26.88 3.18 -20.20
N VAL A 207 26.41 2.51 -19.14
CA VAL A 207 25.13 2.87 -18.48
C VAL A 207 25.21 4.26 -17.85
N ALA A 208 26.32 4.57 -17.17
CA ALA A 208 26.52 5.87 -16.54
C ALA A 208 26.60 7.01 -17.57
N GLU A 209 27.32 6.80 -18.67
CA GLU A 209 27.42 7.77 -19.76
C GLU A 209 26.06 8.00 -20.42
N ARG A 210 25.30 6.93 -20.72
CA ARG A 210 23.96 7.04 -21.28
C ARG A 210 23.03 7.82 -20.38
N LEU A 211 23.04 7.52 -19.08
CA LEU A 211 22.19 8.24 -18.13
C LEU A 211 22.55 9.73 -18.11
N ALA A 212 23.84 10.07 -18.04
CA ALA A 212 24.30 11.45 -18.06
C ALA A 212 24.00 12.18 -19.38
N LEU A 213 24.00 11.46 -20.51
CA LEU A 213 23.64 11.98 -21.84
C LEU A 213 22.15 12.29 -21.97
N SER A 214 21.31 11.46 -21.39
CA SER A 214 19.87 11.55 -21.54
C SER A 214 19.26 12.67 -20.69
N VAL A 215 19.88 13.04 -19.57
CA VAL A 215 19.44 14.16 -18.73
C VAL A 215 19.65 15.50 -19.44
N GLN A 216 18.59 16.30 -19.54
CA GLN A 216 18.56 17.63 -20.14
C GLN A 216 18.23 18.73 -19.12
N PRO A 217 18.65 19.98 -19.35
CA PRO A 217 18.30 21.10 -18.46
C PRO A 217 16.79 21.33 -18.29
N GLY A 218 15.98 20.90 -19.26
CA GLY A 218 14.53 21.01 -19.25
C GLY A 218 13.80 19.91 -18.46
N ASP A 219 14.53 18.93 -17.93
CA ASP A 219 13.97 17.75 -17.24
C ASP A 219 13.59 18.03 -15.79
N GLY A 220 13.77 19.29 -15.37
CA GLY A 220 13.45 19.74 -14.03
C GLY A 220 12.00 19.50 -13.70
N ALA A 221 11.72 19.30 -12.41
CA ALA A 221 10.38 19.32 -11.89
C ALA A 221 9.67 20.58 -12.41
N ARG A 222 8.75 20.40 -13.38
CA ARG A 222 7.99 21.50 -13.96
C ARG A 222 7.34 22.28 -12.81
N PRO A 223 7.25 23.63 -12.87
CA PRO A 223 6.47 24.39 -11.91
C PRO A 223 5.12 23.70 -11.78
N ALA A 224 4.73 23.38 -10.55
CA ALA A 224 3.59 22.52 -10.28
C ALA A 224 2.43 22.95 -11.19
N ARG A 225 2.13 22.12 -12.21
CA ARG A 225 0.84 22.20 -12.87
C ARG A 225 -0.19 22.22 -11.73
N PRO A 226 -1.27 23.03 -11.81
CA PRO A 226 -2.25 23.09 -10.74
C PRO A 226 -2.53 21.66 -10.28
N THR A 227 -2.18 21.37 -9.02
CA THR A 227 -2.03 19.99 -8.55
C THR A 227 -3.29 19.24 -8.90
N LEU A 228 -3.16 18.20 -9.75
CA LEU A 228 -4.30 17.46 -10.25
C LEU A 228 -5.17 17.03 -9.07
N ASP A 229 -6.41 17.49 -9.06
CA ASP A 229 -7.36 17.13 -8.03
C ASP A 229 -7.93 15.76 -8.34
N HIS A 230 -7.43 14.75 -7.64
CA HIS A 230 -7.83 13.37 -7.87
C HIS A 230 -9.27 13.13 -7.41
N LEU A 231 -9.83 13.98 -6.54
CA LEU A 231 -11.26 13.92 -6.21
C LEU A 231 -12.10 14.37 -7.40
N GLU A 232 -11.75 15.47 -8.07
CA GLU A 232 -12.47 15.91 -9.27
C GLU A 232 -12.32 14.90 -10.42
N ARG A 233 -11.14 14.29 -10.53
CA ARG A 233 -10.89 13.25 -11.52
C ARG A 233 -11.72 11.99 -11.24
N TRP A 234 -11.76 11.55 -9.99
CA TRP A 234 -12.65 10.47 -9.56
C TRP A 234 -14.09 10.77 -9.91
N LEU A 235 -14.59 11.96 -9.59
CA LEU A 235 -15.99 12.32 -9.86
C LEU A 235 -16.31 12.32 -11.36
N THR A 236 -15.36 12.76 -12.20
CA THR A 236 -15.48 12.66 -13.66
C THR A 236 -15.49 11.20 -14.15
N VAL A 237 -14.59 10.36 -13.63
CA VAL A 237 -14.49 8.94 -14.00
C VAL A 237 -15.72 8.16 -13.53
N ARG A 238 -16.16 8.43 -12.30
CA ARG A 238 -17.35 7.85 -11.67
C ARG A 238 -18.60 8.00 -12.53
N GLU A 239 -18.76 9.14 -13.19
CA GLU A 239 -19.90 9.43 -14.07
C GLU A 239 -19.80 8.74 -15.44
N SER A 240 -18.59 8.42 -15.91
CA SER A 240 -18.39 7.82 -17.23
C SER A 240 -18.44 6.28 -17.23
N ILE A 241 -18.26 5.65 -16.07
CA ILE A 241 -18.29 4.20 -15.93
C ILE A 241 -19.70 3.65 -16.20
N ALA A 242 -19.79 2.63 -17.05
CA ALA A 242 -21.01 1.88 -17.34
C ALA A 242 -21.37 0.90 -16.22
N TRP A 243 -21.68 1.41 -15.03
CA TRP A 243 -21.97 0.61 -13.83
C TRP A 243 -23.08 -0.43 -14.02
N GLN A 244 -24.03 -0.16 -14.92
CA GLN A 244 -25.14 -1.05 -15.27
C GLN A 244 -24.74 -2.27 -16.11
N GLU A 245 -23.59 -2.24 -16.78
CA GLU A 245 -23.15 -3.32 -17.68
C GLU A 245 -22.34 -4.39 -16.94
N VAL A 246 -22.09 -4.22 -15.65
CA VAL A 246 -21.36 -5.22 -14.87
C VAL A 246 -22.27 -6.44 -14.66
N PRO A 247 -21.84 -7.64 -15.10
CA PRO A 247 -22.61 -8.85 -14.88
C PRO A 247 -22.88 -9.04 -13.38
N GLU A 248 -24.14 -9.22 -13.04
CA GLU A 248 -24.55 -9.69 -11.73
C GLU A 248 -25.08 -11.10 -11.96
N ASP A 249 -24.41 -12.12 -11.41
CA ASP A 249 -24.97 -13.48 -11.42
C ASP A 249 -26.29 -13.41 -10.65
N GLY A 250 -27.39 -13.40 -11.42
CA GLY A 250 -28.72 -12.87 -11.10
C GLY A 250 -29.52 -13.57 -10.01
N ARG A 251 -28.86 -13.93 -8.91
CA ARG A 251 -29.45 -14.43 -7.68
C ARG A 251 -29.33 -13.34 -6.64
N GLY A 252 -30.09 -12.25 -6.76
CA GLY A 252 -30.17 -11.18 -5.74
C GLY A 252 -30.77 -11.64 -4.40
N GLU A 253 -30.59 -12.91 -4.05
CA GLU A 253 -31.05 -13.53 -2.82
C GLU A 253 -30.08 -13.19 -1.69
N PRO A 254 -30.61 -12.87 -0.50
CA PRO A 254 -29.84 -12.77 0.72
C PRO A 254 -28.97 -14.00 0.93
N VAL A 255 -27.72 -13.81 1.36
CA VAL A 255 -26.81 -14.90 1.70
C VAL A 255 -26.10 -14.58 3.00
N VAL A 256 -26.22 -15.51 3.96
CA VAL A 256 -25.50 -15.46 5.23
C VAL A 256 -24.55 -16.65 5.26
N PRO A 257 -23.24 -16.44 5.14
CA PRO A 257 -22.26 -17.51 5.17
C PRO A 257 -22.15 -18.12 6.56
N ALA A 258 -21.67 -19.36 6.63
CA ALA A 258 -21.33 -20.01 7.90
C ALA A 258 -20.15 -19.33 8.61
N ARG A 259 -19.26 -18.68 7.85
CA ARG A 259 -18.09 -17.94 8.33
C ARG A 259 -18.25 -16.45 8.05
N ASP A 260 -17.94 -15.63 9.05
CA ASP A 260 -17.98 -14.18 8.92
C ASP A 260 -16.63 -13.66 8.44
N GLY A 261 -16.44 -13.60 7.11
CA GLY A 261 -15.16 -13.23 6.50
C GLY A 261 -14.66 -11.85 6.93
N ALA A 262 -15.58 -10.89 7.13
CA ALA A 262 -15.23 -9.57 7.63
C ALA A 262 -14.69 -9.62 9.06
N ALA A 263 -15.41 -10.29 9.98
CA ALA A 263 -14.97 -10.38 11.37
C ALA A 263 -13.69 -11.23 11.52
N GLU A 264 -13.54 -12.30 10.74
CA GLU A 264 -12.33 -13.13 10.74
C GLU A 264 -11.11 -12.35 10.23
N ASP A 265 -11.22 -11.62 9.12
CA ASP A 265 -10.12 -10.79 8.60
C ASP A 265 -9.73 -9.68 9.58
N ILE A 266 -10.71 -9.01 10.23
CA ILE A 266 -10.42 -8.00 11.26
C ILE A 266 -9.64 -8.62 12.43
N ARG A 267 -10.05 -9.79 12.92
CA ARG A 267 -9.34 -10.48 14.02
C ARG A 267 -7.93 -10.89 13.62
N ALA A 268 -7.76 -11.39 12.40
CA ALA A 268 -6.48 -11.85 11.90
C ALA A 268 -5.52 -10.68 11.63
N PHE A 269 -5.92 -9.73 10.80
CA PHE A 269 -5.06 -8.65 10.33
C PHE A 269 -5.01 -7.46 11.30
N ASP A 270 -6.15 -6.81 11.58
CA ASP A 270 -6.17 -5.65 12.48
C ASP A 270 -5.83 -6.08 13.91
N GLY A 271 -6.20 -7.30 14.32
CA GLY A 271 -5.83 -7.84 15.62
C GLY A 271 -4.34 -8.09 15.77
N ALA A 272 -3.67 -8.55 14.70
CA ALA A 272 -2.22 -8.68 14.69
C ALA A 272 -1.51 -7.32 14.83
N LEU A 273 -2.07 -6.26 14.23
CA LEU A 273 -1.57 -4.89 14.35
C LEU A 273 -1.79 -4.29 15.73
N ASP A 274 -3.03 -4.32 16.23
CA ASP A 274 -3.42 -3.81 17.55
C ASP A 274 -4.77 -4.41 17.99
N PRO A 275 -4.84 -5.14 19.13
CA PRO A 275 -6.09 -5.67 19.65
C PRO A 275 -7.18 -4.61 19.87
N ALA A 276 -6.83 -3.40 20.29
CA ALA A 276 -7.80 -2.33 20.53
C ALA A 276 -8.39 -1.82 19.20
N ARG A 277 -7.54 -1.61 18.20
CA ARG A 277 -7.96 -1.34 16.81
C ARG A 277 -8.91 -2.40 16.26
N ALA A 278 -8.59 -3.68 16.45
CA ALA A 278 -9.47 -4.76 16.01
C ALA A 278 -10.82 -4.73 16.74
N GLN A 279 -10.81 -4.50 18.06
CA GLN A 279 -12.04 -4.39 18.83
C GLN A 279 -12.91 -3.21 18.37
N GLY A 280 -12.31 -2.04 18.15
CA GLY A 280 -13.03 -0.86 17.63
C GLY A 280 -13.67 -1.12 16.27
N LEU A 281 -12.94 -1.80 15.37
CA LEU A 281 -13.44 -2.14 14.04
C LEU A 281 -14.53 -3.24 14.08
N LEU A 282 -14.44 -4.22 15.00
CA LEU A 282 -15.50 -5.21 15.23
C LEU A 282 -16.77 -4.57 15.78
N THR A 283 -16.65 -3.66 16.75
CA THR A 283 -17.79 -2.89 17.27
C THR A 283 -18.43 -2.05 16.17
N ALA A 284 -17.62 -1.40 15.33
CA ALA A 284 -18.12 -0.65 14.18
C ALA A 284 -18.84 -1.56 13.16
N LEU A 285 -18.34 -2.77 12.91
CA LEU A 285 -18.97 -3.77 12.04
C LEU A 285 -20.35 -4.20 12.56
N GLU A 286 -20.52 -4.36 13.87
CA GLU A 286 -21.83 -4.63 14.49
C GLU A 286 -22.79 -3.45 14.31
N MET A 287 -22.31 -2.21 14.50
CA MET A 287 -23.10 -1.00 14.25
C MET A 287 -23.54 -0.90 12.78
N VAL A 288 -22.63 -1.14 11.83
CA VAL A 288 -22.90 -1.18 10.39
C VAL A 288 -24.07 -2.12 10.09
N ARG A 289 -24.04 -3.35 10.63
CA ARG A 289 -25.10 -4.34 10.42
C ARG A 289 -26.43 -3.92 11.03
N ALA A 290 -26.39 -3.32 12.22
CA ALA A 290 -27.59 -2.81 12.88
C ALA A 290 -28.21 -1.63 12.11
N ASP A 291 -27.39 -0.70 11.61
CA ASP A 291 -27.82 0.43 10.79
C ASP A 291 -28.37 -0.04 9.43
N ALA A 292 -27.72 -1.03 8.79
CA ALA A 292 -28.19 -1.63 7.55
C ALA A 292 -29.58 -2.28 7.73
N LYS A 293 -29.77 -3.04 8.82
CA LYS A 293 -31.07 -3.65 9.16
C LYS A 293 -32.16 -2.62 9.46
N ARG A 294 -31.80 -1.44 9.98
CA ARG A 294 -32.72 -0.31 10.19
C ARG A 294 -33.10 0.41 8.89
N GLY A 295 -32.41 0.14 7.78
CA GLY A 295 -32.60 0.87 6.54
C GLY A 295 -32.10 2.33 6.61
N SER A 296 -31.08 2.59 7.44
CA SER A 296 -30.47 3.92 7.52
C SER A 296 -29.94 4.39 6.16
N CYS A 297 -29.93 5.71 5.94
CA CYS A 297 -29.26 6.29 4.77
C CYS A 297 -27.75 6.33 5.03
N LEU A 298 -26.94 6.00 4.02
CA LEU A 298 -25.49 6.15 4.10
C LEU A 298 -25.12 7.61 3.84
N ASP A 299 -24.61 8.28 4.86
CA ASP A 299 -24.14 9.66 4.84
C ASP A 299 -22.89 9.81 5.73
N PHE A 300 -22.29 11.00 5.75
CA PHE A 300 -21.11 11.28 6.56
C PHE A 300 -21.36 11.11 8.06
N GLU A 301 -22.54 11.47 8.57
CA GLU A 301 -22.86 11.32 10.00
C GLU A 301 -22.82 9.84 10.39
N LEU A 302 -23.35 8.96 9.54
CA LEU A 302 -23.28 7.53 9.73
C LEU A 302 -21.84 7.02 9.71
N LEU A 303 -21.05 7.44 8.71
CA LEU A 303 -19.62 7.10 8.63
C LEU A 303 -18.85 7.59 9.86
N GLN A 304 -19.12 8.80 10.35
CA GLN A 304 -18.45 9.40 11.51
C GLN A 304 -18.70 8.57 12.77
N ARG A 305 -19.93 8.09 12.99
CA ARG A 305 -20.25 7.24 14.15
C ARG A 305 -19.49 5.93 14.13
N TRP A 306 -19.40 5.27 12.97
CA TRP A 306 -18.59 4.06 12.84
C TRP A 306 -17.11 4.38 13.02
N GLN A 307 -16.62 5.44 12.39
CA GLN A 307 -15.21 5.84 12.45
C GLN A 307 -14.77 6.22 13.86
N HIS A 308 -15.66 6.78 14.67
CA HIS A 308 -15.39 7.05 16.08
C HIS A 308 -15.05 5.76 16.86
N GLN A 309 -15.75 4.66 16.59
CA GLN A 309 -15.40 3.35 17.17
C GLN A 309 -14.11 2.80 16.58
N VAL A 310 -13.90 2.94 15.26
CA VAL A 310 -12.68 2.47 14.59
C VAL A 310 -11.42 3.14 15.14
N LEU A 311 -11.48 4.44 15.42
CA LEU A 311 -10.34 5.21 15.91
C LEU A 311 -10.24 5.21 17.45
N GLY A 312 -11.30 4.83 18.17
CA GLY A 312 -11.31 4.83 19.63
C GLY A 312 -11.05 6.20 20.25
N THR A 313 -11.37 7.29 19.53
CA THR A 313 -11.11 8.67 19.97
C THR A 313 -12.08 9.12 21.06
N GLN A 314 -11.74 10.14 21.84
CA GLN A 314 -12.66 10.70 22.85
C GLN A 314 -13.82 11.48 22.23
N GLN A 315 -13.59 12.11 21.08
CA GLN A 315 -14.58 12.88 20.34
C GLN A 315 -14.78 12.29 18.94
N PRO A 316 -15.97 12.42 18.35
CA PRO A 316 -16.20 12.00 16.97
C PRO A 316 -15.23 12.70 16.00
N PRO A 317 -14.62 11.97 15.05
CA PRO A 317 -13.67 12.56 14.11
C PRO A 317 -14.38 13.55 13.19
N THR A 318 -13.82 14.76 13.04
CA THR A 318 -14.41 15.78 12.17
C THR A 318 -14.19 15.46 10.69
N PHE A 319 -15.02 16.03 9.82
CA PHE A 319 -14.69 16.08 8.40
C PHE A 319 -13.41 16.89 8.23
N ARG A 320 -12.44 16.40 7.45
CA ARG A 320 -11.16 17.07 7.25
C ARG A 320 -11.34 18.53 6.81
N SER A 321 -10.43 19.40 7.21
CA SER A 321 -10.45 20.84 6.84
C SER A 321 -9.40 21.21 5.80
N LEU A 322 -8.48 20.28 5.49
CA LEU A 322 -7.38 20.46 4.56
C LEU A 322 -7.46 19.44 3.42
N PRO A 323 -6.79 19.68 2.28
CA PRO A 323 -6.60 18.66 1.26
C PRO A 323 -6.00 17.38 1.85
N ALA A 324 -6.51 16.23 1.42
CA ALA A 324 -5.97 14.93 1.80
C ALA A 324 -4.98 14.43 0.75
N PHE A 325 -4.04 13.60 1.19
CA PHE A 325 -3.03 13.00 0.33
C PHE A 325 -2.97 11.50 0.56
N ALA A 326 -2.94 10.73 -0.53
CA ALA A 326 -2.85 9.28 -0.48
C ALA A 326 -1.74 8.76 -1.39
N LYS A 327 -1.47 7.45 -1.28
CA LYS A 327 -0.48 6.73 -2.10
C LYS A 327 0.90 7.36 -2.04
N GLY A 328 1.24 7.87 -0.86
CA GLY A 328 2.50 8.54 -0.61
C GLY A 328 2.63 9.90 -1.29
N GLY A 329 1.53 10.65 -1.39
CA GLY A 329 1.50 12.00 -1.95
C GLY A 329 1.26 12.05 -3.45
N ARG A 330 1.16 10.89 -4.13
CA ARG A 330 0.85 10.83 -5.57
C ARG A 330 -0.55 11.33 -5.87
N GLU A 331 -1.50 11.06 -4.97
CA GLU A 331 -2.85 11.57 -5.10
C GLU A 331 -3.14 12.66 -4.09
N ARG A 332 -3.73 13.74 -4.57
CA ARG A 332 -4.26 14.85 -3.77
C ARG A 332 -5.76 14.92 -3.97
N TYR A 333 -6.51 14.92 -2.88
CA TYR A 333 -7.95 15.13 -2.86
C TYR A 333 -8.24 16.51 -2.30
N GLY A 334 -8.77 17.41 -3.15
CA GLY A 334 -9.09 18.76 -2.75
C GLY A 334 -10.18 18.85 -1.69
N ILE A 335 -10.34 20.06 -1.16
CA ILE A 335 -11.46 20.40 -0.30
C ILE A 335 -12.04 21.74 -0.73
N GLY A 336 -13.36 21.76 -0.82
CA GLY A 336 -14.18 22.92 -1.06
C GLY A 336 -15.34 22.97 -0.06
N PRO A 337 -16.08 24.09 0.01
CA PRO A 337 -17.17 24.27 0.96
C PRO A 337 -18.32 23.26 0.78
N ASP A 338 -18.46 22.67 -0.41
CA ASP A 338 -19.49 21.71 -0.77
C ASP A 338 -19.01 20.25 -0.75
N THR A 339 -17.73 19.98 -0.45
CA THR A 339 -17.16 18.62 -0.53
C THR A 339 -17.92 17.62 0.34
N ARG A 340 -18.34 18.03 1.53
CA ARG A 340 -19.17 17.18 2.40
C ARG A 340 -20.53 16.88 1.77
N ALA A 341 -21.22 17.89 1.23
CA ALA A 341 -22.51 17.69 0.59
C ALA A 341 -22.42 16.80 -0.66
N ARG A 342 -21.32 16.93 -1.43
CA ARG A 342 -21.01 16.05 -2.57
C ARG A 342 -20.77 14.60 -2.13
N LEU A 343 -20.07 14.39 -1.01
CA LEU A 343 -19.91 13.05 -0.44
C LEU A 343 -21.28 12.46 -0.07
N ASP A 344 -22.10 13.19 0.68
CA ASP A 344 -23.42 12.72 1.10
C ASP A 344 -24.32 12.37 -0.11
N ALA A 345 -24.29 13.19 -1.16
CA ALA A 345 -24.99 12.91 -2.41
C ALA A 345 -24.48 11.62 -3.09
N CYS A 346 -23.16 11.42 -3.16
CA CYS A 346 -22.58 10.22 -3.76
C CYS A 346 -22.92 8.95 -2.96
N LEU A 347 -22.88 9.02 -1.63
CA LEU A 347 -23.21 7.90 -0.75
C LEU A 347 -24.70 7.53 -0.78
N ALA A 348 -25.59 8.52 -0.94
CA ALA A 348 -27.03 8.28 -1.06
C ALA A 348 -27.39 7.41 -2.28
N GLU A 349 -26.62 7.52 -3.37
CA GLU A 349 -26.77 6.69 -4.59
C GLU A 349 -26.49 5.20 -4.36
N SER A 350 -25.91 4.82 -3.22
CA SER A 350 -25.79 3.41 -2.85
C SER A 350 -27.16 2.75 -2.64
N THR A 351 -28.21 3.52 -2.37
CA THR A 351 -29.58 3.05 -2.14
C THR A 351 -30.20 2.55 -3.45
N ARG A 352 -30.87 1.39 -3.39
CA ARG A 352 -31.58 0.84 -4.55
C ARG A 352 -32.74 1.77 -4.90
N THR A 353 -32.76 2.28 -6.13
CA THR A 353 -33.88 3.06 -6.67
C THR A 353 -34.54 2.31 -7.83
N ALA A 354 -35.86 2.49 -7.98
CA ALA A 354 -36.60 1.86 -9.07
C ALA A 354 -36.30 2.51 -10.44
N GLU A 355 -35.87 3.77 -10.44
CA GLU A 355 -35.70 4.57 -11.66
C GLU A 355 -34.38 4.25 -12.40
N ARG A 356 -33.32 3.85 -11.68
CA ARG A 356 -32.03 3.43 -12.25
C ARG A 356 -31.40 2.34 -11.37
N PRO A 357 -31.81 1.08 -11.50
CA PRO A 357 -31.27 0.01 -10.67
C PRO A 357 -29.82 -0.28 -11.08
N LEU A 358 -28.87 0.04 -10.20
CA LEU A 358 -27.50 -0.45 -10.30
C LEU A 358 -27.38 -1.81 -9.59
N PRO A 359 -26.57 -2.76 -10.14
CA PRO A 359 -26.22 -4.01 -9.47
C PRO A 359 -25.73 -3.78 -8.03
N LEU A 360 -25.97 -4.74 -7.13
CA LEU A 360 -25.51 -4.64 -5.74
C LEU A 360 -24.00 -4.44 -5.66
N THR A 361 -23.25 -5.24 -6.42
CA THR A 361 -21.79 -5.18 -6.47
C THR A 361 -21.31 -3.79 -6.89
N ALA A 362 -21.95 -3.19 -7.90
CA ALA A 362 -21.64 -1.84 -8.38
C ALA A 362 -21.94 -0.77 -7.32
N ARG A 363 -23.09 -0.85 -6.64
CA ARG A 363 -23.44 0.08 -5.56
C ARG A 363 -22.45 0.01 -4.39
N ALA A 364 -22.02 -1.20 -4.02
CA ALA A 364 -21.07 -1.42 -2.94
C ALA A 364 -19.66 -0.93 -3.31
N ALA A 365 -19.19 -1.23 -4.52
CA ALA A 365 -17.91 -0.72 -5.03
C ALA A 365 -17.89 0.81 -5.07
N ARG A 366 -18.94 1.43 -5.61
CA ARG A 366 -19.04 2.88 -5.75
C ARG A 366 -18.99 3.59 -4.38
N ALA A 367 -19.78 3.11 -3.41
CA ALA A 367 -19.76 3.66 -2.05
C ALA A 367 -18.38 3.54 -1.38
N SER A 368 -17.69 2.40 -1.56
CA SER A 368 -16.34 2.20 -1.04
C SER A 368 -15.34 3.19 -1.65
N LEU A 369 -15.36 3.34 -2.99
CA LEU A 369 -14.45 4.21 -3.72
C LEU A 369 -14.72 5.69 -3.41
N ASP A 370 -15.98 6.08 -3.24
CA ASP A 370 -16.33 7.43 -2.79
C ASP A 370 -15.67 7.75 -1.45
N VAL A 371 -15.76 6.86 -0.46
CA VAL A 371 -15.07 7.09 0.82
C VAL A 371 -13.55 7.16 0.65
N CYS A 372 -12.95 6.30 -0.19
CA CYS A 372 -11.51 6.32 -0.46
C CYS A 372 -11.03 7.65 -1.05
N PHE A 373 -11.74 8.18 -2.05
CA PHE A 373 -11.30 9.35 -2.83
C PHE A 373 -11.81 10.69 -2.30
N PHE A 374 -12.95 10.73 -1.61
CA PHE A 374 -13.30 11.91 -0.80
C PHE A 374 -12.39 12.03 0.41
N HIS A 375 -11.92 10.89 0.95
CA HIS A 375 -11.00 10.80 2.05
C HIS A 375 -11.45 11.64 3.26
N PRO A 376 -12.66 11.40 3.80
CA PRO A 376 -13.33 12.35 4.70
C PRO A 376 -12.65 12.58 6.05
N PHE A 377 -11.81 11.65 6.50
CA PHE A 377 -11.14 11.69 7.81
C PHE A 377 -9.62 11.86 7.67
N ASP A 378 -8.95 12.26 8.74
CA ASP A 378 -7.48 12.35 8.75
C ASP A 378 -6.78 10.98 8.85
N ASP A 379 -7.46 9.98 9.40
CA ASP A 379 -7.00 8.58 9.44
C ASP A 379 -8.16 7.60 9.25
N GLY A 380 -7.83 6.39 8.79
CA GLY A 380 -8.70 5.24 8.76
C GLY A 380 -9.70 5.25 7.61
N ASN A 381 -9.50 6.05 6.56
CA ASN A 381 -10.41 6.10 5.41
C ASN A 381 -10.56 4.74 4.71
N ALA A 382 -9.49 3.94 4.61
CA ALA A 382 -9.58 2.59 4.06
C ALA A 382 -10.47 1.65 4.90
N ARG A 383 -10.41 1.79 6.24
CA ARG A 383 -11.29 1.05 7.16
C ARG A 383 -12.74 1.53 7.04
N SER A 384 -12.94 2.85 6.93
CA SER A 384 -14.27 3.46 6.71
C SER A 384 -14.89 3.03 5.37
N ALA A 385 -14.10 3.01 4.30
CA ALA A 385 -14.51 2.57 2.97
C ALA A 385 -14.93 1.09 2.96
N PHE A 386 -14.16 0.23 3.64
CA PHE A 386 -14.53 -1.17 3.83
C PHE A 386 -15.86 -1.33 4.58
N LEU A 387 -16.09 -0.54 5.65
CA LEU A 387 -17.36 -0.55 6.37
C LEU A 387 -18.53 -0.07 5.51
N ALA A 388 -18.33 0.95 4.66
CA ALA A 388 -19.32 1.42 3.71
C ALA A 388 -19.70 0.33 2.67
N LEU A 389 -18.72 -0.40 2.16
CA LEU A 389 -18.95 -1.56 1.29
C LEU A 389 -19.82 -2.61 2.00
N VAL A 390 -19.41 -3.02 3.20
CA VAL A 390 -20.12 -4.03 3.99
C VAL A 390 -21.54 -3.58 4.35
N PHE A 391 -21.75 -2.29 4.63
CA PHE A 391 -23.06 -1.72 4.87
C PHE A 391 -24.02 -1.92 3.69
N VAL A 392 -23.55 -1.62 2.47
CA VAL A 392 -24.38 -1.74 1.26
C VAL A 392 -24.78 -3.19 1.01
N LEU A 393 -23.87 -4.15 1.22
CA LEU A 393 -24.16 -5.59 1.15
C LEU A 393 -25.14 -6.03 2.24
N ALA A 394 -24.88 -5.65 3.50
CA ALA A 394 -25.69 -6.04 4.64
C ALA A 394 -27.14 -5.54 4.53
N ARG A 395 -27.36 -4.41 3.86
CA ARG A 395 -28.72 -3.86 3.63
C ARG A 395 -29.56 -4.74 2.70
N GLU A 396 -28.93 -5.48 1.80
CA GLU A 396 -29.62 -6.49 0.96
C GLU A 396 -29.57 -7.90 1.59
N GLY A 397 -29.18 -8.02 2.87
CA GLY A 397 -29.07 -9.30 3.55
C GLY A 397 -27.90 -10.16 3.08
N VAL A 398 -26.84 -9.53 2.54
CA VAL A 398 -25.64 -10.22 2.05
C VAL A 398 -24.48 -10.02 3.02
N ALA A 399 -23.80 -11.11 3.37
CA ALA A 399 -22.49 -11.12 4.01
C ALA A 399 -21.54 -12.04 3.23
N LEU A 400 -20.23 -11.76 3.33
CA LEU A 400 -19.19 -12.49 2.59
C LEU A 400 -18.40 -13.41 3.53
N ASP A 401 -18.03 -14.59 3.03
CA ASP A 401 -17.18 -15.57 3.74
C ASP A 401 -15.68 -15.27 3.62
N GLY A 402 -15.28 -14.45 2.64
CA GLY A 402 -13.92 -13.94 2.48
C GLY A 402 -13.89 -12.49 1.98
N VAL A 403 -12.92 -11.69 2.45
CA VAL A 403 -12.77 -10.26 2.11
C VAL A 403 -11.33 -9.81 1.87
N SER A 404 -10.37 -10.75 1.81
CA SER A 404 -8.94 -10.43 1.79
C SER A 404 -8.55 -9.53 0.61
N LEU A 405 -9.04 -9.83 -0.60
CA LEU A 405 -8.76 -9.04 -1.80
C LEU A 405 -9.37 -7.63 -1.73
N LEU A 406 -10.53 -7.49 -1.08
CA LEU A 406 -11.23 -6.20 -0.95
C LEU A 406 -10.47 -5.20 -0.07
N ARG A 407 -9.63 -5.67 0.84
CA ARG A 407 -8.93 -4.82 1.82
C ARG A 407 -7.46 -4.55 1.48
N ARG A 408 -6.90 -5.25 0.48
CA ARG A 408 -5.44 -5.31 0.21
C ARG A 408 -5.08 -4.68 -1.12
N VAL A 409 -6.07 -4.38 -1.97
CA VAL A 409 -5.87 -3.75 -3.27
C VAL A 409 -6.14 -2.24 -3.17
N THR A 410 -5.30 -1.45 -3.85
CA THR A 410 -5.43 0.00 -3.96
C THR A 410 -5.84 0.36 -5.39
N PHE A 411 -6.82 1.26 -5.54
CA PHE A 411 -7.39 1.67 -6.83
C PHE A 411 -7.04 3.12 -7.16
N GLN A 412 -6.77 3.43 -8.43
CA GLN A 412 -6.48 4.78 -8.96
C GLN A 412 -7.74 5.60 -9.20
N ALA A 413 -7.67 6.90 -8.89
CA ALA A 413 -8.81 7.81 -9.04
C ALA A 413 -9.16 8.10 -10.51
N ASP A 414 -8.22 7.90 -11.42
CA ASP A 414 -8.30 8.27 -12.83
C ASP A 414 -8.43 7.10 -13.80
N GLU A 415 -8.45 5.86 -13.29
CA GLU A 415 -8.54 4.62 -14.08
C GLU A 415 -9.95 3.98 -13.95
N PRO A 416 -10.81 4.08 -14.98
CA PRO A 416 -12.14 3.47 -14.95
C PRO A 416 -12.12 1.95 -14.74
N GLN A 417 -11.08 1.25 -15.20
CA GLN A 417 -10.99 -0.20 -15.07
C GLN A 417 -10.81 -0.66 -13.62
N ASP A 418 -10.22 0.17 -12.76
CA ASP A 418 -10.02 -0.14 -11.35
C ASP A 418 -11.36 -0.26 -10.61
N ALA A 419 -12.31 0.63 -10.91
CA ALA A 419 -13.65 0.59 -10.35
C ALA A 419 -14.44 -0.66 -10.79
N LEU A 420 -14.32 -1.04 -12.07
CA LEU A 420 -14.91 -2.28 -12.58
C LEU A 420 -14.24 -3.51 -11.98
N THR A 421 -12.93 -3.45 -11.72
CA THR A 421 -12.18 -4.53 -11.06
C THR A 421 -12.66 -4.75 -9.63
N LEU A 422 -12.87 -3.70 -8.85
CA LEU A 422 -13.46 -3.83 -7.51
C LEU A 422 -14.85 -4.50 -7.59
N THR A 423 -15.67 -4.10 -8.55
CA THR A 423 -17.00 -4.69 -8.74
C THR A 423 -16.90 -6.20 -9.01
N ARG A 424 -15.96 -6.63 -9.87
CA ARG A 424 -15.67 -8.04 -10.14
C ARG A 424 -15.15 -8.79 -8.91
N TYR A 425 -14.30 -8.18 -8.08
CA TYR A 425 -13.83 -8.82 -6.84
C TYR A 425 -14.95 -9.04 -5.83
N ILE A 426 -15.88 -8.09 -5.70
CA ILE A 426 -17.06 -8.28 -4.85
C ILE A 426 -17.92 -9.42 -5.40
N ASP A 427 -18.13 -9.48 -6.72
CA ASP A 427 -18.91 -10.54 -7.36
C ASP A 427 -18.29 -11.93 -7.17
N ILE A 428 -16.96 -12.06 -7.34
CA ILE A 428 -16.22 -13.31 -7.10
C ILE A 428 -16.43 -13.80 -5.66
N HIS A 429 -16.23 -12.93 -4.67
CA HIS A 429 -16.43 -13.30 -3.28
C HIS A 429 -17.90 -13.66 -2.99
N LEU A 430 -18.85 -12.94 -3.57
CA LEU A 430 -20.27 -13.24 -3.42
C LEU A 430 -20.65 -14.61 -4.03
N ALA A 431 -20.12 -14.92 -5.21
CA ALA A 431 -20.32 -16.22 -5.86
C ALA A 431 -19.67 -17.37 -5.07
N GLU A 432 -18.48 -17.15 -4.49
CA GLU A 432 -17.81 -18.09 -3.58
C GLU A 432 -18.65 -18.33 -2.31
N THR A 433 -19.09 -17.28 -1.65
CA THR A 433 -19.95 -17.34 -0.46
C THR A 433 -21.20 -18.18 -0.74
N ARG A 434 -21.87 -17.96 -1.89
CA ARG A 434 -23.06 -18.72 -2.28
C ARG A 434 -22.76 -20.20 -2.53
N ARG A 435 -21.68 -20.51 -3.24
CA ARG A 435 -21.25 -21.91 -3.50
C ARG A 435 -20.95 -22.66 -2.19
N ASN A 436 -20.23 -22.01 -1.29
CA ASN A 436 -19.85 -22.61 0.00
C ASN A 436 -21.08 -22.81 0.90
N THR A 437 -22.02 -21.87 0.90
CA THR A 437 -23.27 -21.99 1.67
C THR A 437 -24.18 -23.11 1.12
N ALA A 438 -24.30 -23.23 -0.21
CA ALA A 438 -25.09 -24.30 -0.83
C ALA A 438 -24.51 -25.70 -0.56
N SER A 439 -23.17 -25.83 -0.53
CA SER A 439 -22.49 -27.10 -0.26
C SER A 439 -22.64 -27.58 1.19
N LEU A 440 -22.98 -26.69 2.12
CA LEU A 440 -23.25 -27.03 3.53
C LEU A 440 -24.72 -27.44 3.78
N GLY A 441 -25.61 -27.12 2.84
CA GLY A 441 -27.04 -27.44 2.92
C GLY A 441 -27.45 -28.75 2.24
N SER A 442 -26.53 -29.38 1.52
CA SER A 442 -26.65 -30.73 0.92
C SER A 442 -25.97 -31.78 1.80
#